data_AF-A0A0B8RVC5-F1
#
_entry.id   AF-A0A0B8RVC5-F1
#
_cell.length_a   1.000
_cell.length_b   1.000
_cell.length_c   1.000
_cell.angle_alpha   90.00
_cell.angle_beta   90.00
_cell.angle_gamma   90.00
#
_symmetry.space_group_name_H-M   'P 1'
#
loop_
_entity.id
_entity.type
_entity.pdbx_description
1 polymer ?
#
loop_
_entity_poly.entity_id
_entity_poly.type
_entity_poly.pdbx_seq_one_letter_code
_entity_poly.pdbx_strand_id
1 'polypeptide(L)'
;MKTLLLALAVVAFVCLGSANQQGRGRKPPIDLHSRYCFQCTPENRWYKCPQATRCTGIANKCYTLYKRDENGEEKWAVKNCAYTCPTARVKCCFYNGCNEY
;
A
#
# COMPACT_ATOMS: atom_id res chain seq x y z
N MET A 1 -27.02 36.03 -52.46
CA MET A 1 -27.62 34.85 -51.78
C MET A 1 -26.51 34.01 -51.18
N LYS A 2 -26.60 33.80 -49.86
CA LYS A 2 -25.93 32.85 -48.95
C LYS A 2 -24.66 32.11 -49.42
N THR A 3 -23.52 32.51 -48.86
CA THR A 3 -22.33 31.68 -48.65
C THR A 3 -22.64 30.62 -47.59
N LEU A 4 -22.79 29.37 -48.03
CA LEU A 4 -22.93 28.22 -47.15
C LEU A 4 -21.56 27.57 -46.95
N LEU A 5 -21.07 27.69 -45.71
CA LEU A 5 -20.48 26.65 -44.87
C LEU A 5 -19.72 25.51 -45.58
N LEU A 6 -18.50 25.21 -45.13
CA LEU A 6 -18.27 24.04 -44.28
C LEU A 6 -16.78 23.99 -43.89
N ALA A 7 -16.55 24.23 -42.60
CA ALA A 7 -15.36 23.77 -41.92
C ALA A 7 -15.32 22.23 -41.94
N LEU A 8 -14.15 21.64 -42.21
CA LEU A 8 -13.81 20.31 -41.72
C LEU A 8 -12.30 20.19 -41.64
N ALA A 9 -11.82 20.47 -40.43
CA ALA A 9 -10.49 20.14 -39.96
C ALA A 9 -10.32 18.62 -39.99
N VAL A 10 -9.56 18.12 -40.96
CA VAL A 10 -9.05 16.75 -40.96
C VAL A 10 -7.62 16.83 -40.42
N VAL A 11 -7.50 17.03 -39.10
CA VAL A 11 -6.26 16.72 -38.39
C VAL A 11 -6.20 15.21 -38.32
N ALA A 12 -5.56 14.62 -39.34
CA ALA A 12 -5.29 13.19 -39.36
C ALA A 12 -4.47 12.84 -38.11
N PHE A 13 -5.10 12.00 -37.31
CA PHE A 13 -4.63 11.49 -36.05
C PHE A 13 -3.21 10.92 -36.20
N VAL A 14 -2.32 11.52 -35.42
CA VAL A 14 -1.06 11.01 -34.91
C VAL A 14 -1.12 9.47 -34.83
N CYS A 15 -0.33 8.81 -35.67
CA CYS A 15 -0.21 7.36 -35.68
C CYS A 15 0.08 6.87 -34.27
N LEU A 16 -0.82 6.03 -33.77
CA LEU A 16 -0.76 5.37 -32.48
C LEU A 16 0.56 4.61 -32.33
N GLY A 17 1.49 5.17 -31.57
CA GLY A 17 2.60 4.43 -30.98
C GLY A 17 2.09 3.58 -29.82
N SER A 18 1.37 2.49 -30.10
CA SER A 18 1.19 1.44 -29.10
C SER A 18 2.34 0.45 -29.23
N ALA A 19 3.46 0.78 -28.57
CA ALA A 19 4.55 -0.14 -28.32
C ALA A 19 4.06 -1.23 -27.36
N ASN A 20 3.36 -2.21 -27.92
CA ASN A 20 2.86 -3.37 -27.20
C ASN A 20 3.91 -4.48 -27.29
N GLN A 21 5.02 -4.33 -26.58
CA GLN A 21 6.01 -5.38 -26.41
C GLN A 21 6.63 -5.29 -25.01
N GLN A 22 6.37 -6.34 -24.24
CA GLN A 22 7.41 -7.04 -23.50
C GLN A 22 7.78 -6.51 -22.10
N GLY A 23 6.87 -6.74 -21.16
CA GLY A 23 7.25 -7.02 -19.78
C GLY A 23 6.78 -8.43 -19.43
N ARG A 24 7.70 -9.40 -19.33
CA ARG A 24 7.47 -10.72 -18.73
C ARG A 24 6.59 -10.53 -17.49
N GLY A 25 5.33 -10.96 -17.57
CA GLY A 25 4.34 -10.78 -16.52
C GLY A 25 4.85 -11.43 -15.25
N ARG A 26 5.43 -10.63 -14.35
CA ARG A 26 5.59 -11.01 -12.95
C ARG A 26 4.21 -11.44 -12.51
N LYS A 27 4.01 -12.74 -12.23
CA LYS A 27 2.81 -13.18 -11.52
C LYS A 27 2.63 -12.21 -10.35
N PRO A 28 1.47 -11.56 -10.20
CA PRO A 28 1.23 -10.76 -9.01
C PRO A 28 1.55 -11.66 -7.81
N PRO A 29 2.21 -11.13 -6.76
CA PRO A 29 2.45 -11.89 -5.54
C PRO A 29 1.17 -12.62 -5.16
N ILE A 30 1.27 -13.92 -4.89
CA ILE A 30 0.12 -14.68 -4.39
C ILE A 30 -0.15 -14.13 -2.99
N ASP A 31 -1.02 -13.13 -2.92
CA ASP A 31 -1.56 -12.62 -1.67
C ASP A 31 -2.60 -13.62 -1.19
N LEU A 32 -2.10 -14.67 -0.55
CA LEU A 32 -2.88 -15.81 -0.08
C LEU A 32 -3.86 -15.41 1.02
N HIS A 33 -3.60 -14.27 1.69
CA HIS A 33 -4.42 -13.75 2.77
C HIS A 33 -4.60 -12.23 2.63
N SER A 34 -5.85 -11.78 2.50
CA SER A 34 -6.20 -10.36 2.52
C SER A 34 -6.27 -9.83 3.95
N ARG A 35 -5.13 -9.70 4.63
CA ARG A 35 -5.01 -9.00 5.93
C ARG A 35 -4.75 -7.53 5.69
N TYR A 36 -5.41 -6.66 6.45
CA TYR A 36 -5.14 -5.22 6.46
C TYR A 36 -4.60 -4.81 7.82
N CYS A 37 -3.47 -4.10 7.85
CA CYS A 37 -2.82 -3.63 9.06
C CYS A 37 -2.36 -2.19 8.91
N PHE A 38 -2.23 -1.47 10.03
CA PHE A 38 -1.50 -0.21 10.06
C PHE A 38 0.00 -0.51 9.85
N GLN A 39 0.63 0.18 8.88
CA GLN A 39 2.01 -0.03 8.45
C GLN A 39 2.80 1.29 8.53
N CYS A 40 3.33 1.60 9.71
CA CYS A 40 3.95 2.90 9.98
C CYS A 40 4.88 2.89 11.21
N THR A 41 5.56 4.01 11.40
CA THR A 41 6.36 4.37 12.56
C THR A 41 5.85 5.69 13.14
N PRO A 42 6.24 6.10 14.36
CA PRO A 42 5.82 7.37 14.94
C PRO A 42 6.11 8.58 14.02
N GLU A 43 7.26 8.57 13.34
CA GLU A 43 7.75 9.67 12.50
C GLU A 43 6.90 9.85 11.23
N ASN A 44 6.29 8.76 10.73
CA ASN A 44 5.51 8.78 9.50
C ASN A 44 4.03 8.51 9.68
N ARG A 45 3.56 8.51 10.93
CA ARG A 45 2.17 8.18 11.29
C ARG A 45 1.15 8.98 10.47
N TRP A 46 1.39 10.28 10.28
CA TRP A 46 0.44 11.18 9.65
C TRP A 46 0.17 10.89 8.17
N TYR A 47 1.15 10.35 7.42
CA TYR A 47 0.99 10.05 5.98
C TYR A 47 0.92 8.56 5.65
N LYS A 48 1.55 7.69 6.46
CA LYS A 48 1.52 6.23 6.24
C LYS A 48 0.47 5.49 7.05
N CYS A 49 -0.08 6.11 8.09
CA CYS A 49 -1.04 5.48 9.00
C CYS A 49 -2.43 6.14 9.11
N PRO A 50 -2.97 6.89 8.12
CA PRO A 50 -4.37 7.33 8.19
C PRO A 50 -5.35 6.16 8.03
N GLN A 51 -4.91 5.05 7.44
CA GLN A 51 -5.72 3.85 7.23
C GLN A 51 -4.86 2.59 7.21
N ALA A 52 -5.48 1.44 7.53
CA ALA A 52 -4.84 0.15 7.38
C ALA A 52 -4.62 -0.19 5.89
N THR A 53 -3.45 -0.71 5.56
CA THR A 53 -3.07 -1.11 4.20
C THR A 53 -2.96 -2.62 4.10
N ARG A 54 -3.18 -3.15 2.89
CA ARG A 54 -3.10 -4.58 2.61
C ARG A 54 -1.69 -5.11 2.90
N CYS A 55 -1.61 -6.22 3.61
CA CYS A 55 -0.40 -6.99 3.80
C CYS A 55 -0.01 -7.68 2.49
N THR A 56 1.29 -7.78 2.25
CA THR A 56 1.84 -8.37 1.02
C THR A 56 2.35 -9.80 1.27
N GLY A 57 2.26 -10.63 0.23
CA GLY A 57 2.75 -12.01 0.23
C GLY A 57 1.97 -12.90 1.19
N ILE A 58 2.70 -13.62 2.06
CA ILE A 58 2.11 -14.58 3.00
C ILE A 58 1.74 -13.97 4.35
N ALA A 59 2.08 -12.70 4.60
CA ALA A 59 1.86 -12.04 5.89
C ALA A 59 0.36 -11.91 6.18
N ASN A 60 -0.09 -12.51 7.29
CA ASN A 60 -1.52 -12.63 7.61
C ASN A 60 -1.87 -12.16 9.03
N LYS A 61 -0.92 -11.54 9.74
CA LYS A 61 -1.06 -11.00 11.11
C LYS A 61 -0.63 -9.55 11.13
N CYS A 62 -1.19 -8.77 12.05
CA CYS A 62 -0.66 -7.44 12.37
C CYS A 62 0.18 -7.51 13.63
N TYR A 63 1.16 -6.63 13.76
CA TYR A 63 1.91 -6.44 14.99
C TYR A 63 2.16 -4.96 15.29
N THR A 64 2.35 -4.67 16.57
CA THR A 64 2.92 -3.43 17.10
C THR A 64 4.18 -3.80 17.89
N LEU A 65 5.34 -3.28 17.50
CA LEU A 65 6.60 -3.42 18.22
C LEU A 65 6.81 -2.22 19.12
N TYR A 66 7.27 -2.47 20.34
CA TYR A 66 7.52 -1.46 21.35
C TYR A 66 9.01 -1.36 21.69
N LYS A 67 9.47 -0.16 22.04
CA LYS A 67 10.83 0.14 22.49
C LYS A 67 10.77 0.97 23.76
N ARG A 68 11.82 0.89 24.58
CA ARG A 68 12.02 1.85 25.66
C ARG A 68 12.61 3.13 25.09
N ASP A 69 12.13 4.26 25.56
CA ASP A 69 12.80 5.53 25.37
C ASP A 69 13.90 5.77 26.43
N GLU A 70 14.50 6.95 26.40
CA GLU A 70 15.57 7.38 27.32
C GLU A 70 15.13 7.39 28.79
N ASN A 71 13.82 7.53 29.05
CA ASN A 71 13.23 7.53 30.39
C ASN A 71 12.79 6.12 30.83
N GLY A 72 12.99 5.11 29.99
CA GLY A 72 12.57 3.73 30.25
C GLY A 72 11.08 3.47 30.02
N GLU A 73 10.33 4.43 29.47
CA GLU A 73 8.92 4.27 29.13
C GLU A 73 8.77 3.42 27.87
N GLU A 74 7.79 2.53 27.85
CA GLU A 74 7.51 1.70 26.68
C GLU A 74 6.64 2.49 25.68
N LYS A 75 7.21 2.77 24.50
CA LYS A 75 6.53 3.45 23.38
C LYS A 75 6.50 2.55 22.16
N TRP A 76 5.41 2.60 21.41
CA TRP A 76 5.35 1.87 20.15
C TRP A 76 6.33 2.48 19.15
N ALA A 77 7.01 1.64 18.39
CA ALA A 77 8.05 2.03 17.43
C ALA A 77 7.69 1.63 16.00
N VAL A 78 6.97 0.52 15.82
CA VAL A 78 6.57 0.04 14.49
C VAL A 78 5.20 -0.62 14.57
N LYS A 79 4.33 -0.33 13.62
CA LYS A 79 3.13 -1.11 13.30
C LYS A 79 3.34 -1.71 11.91
N ASN A 80 3.14 -3.02 11.73
CA ASN A 80 3.29 -3.65 10.42
C ASN A 80 2.60 -5.03 10.32
N CYS A 81 2.66 -5.65 9.14
CA CYS A 81 2.24 -7.02 8.86
C CYS A 81 3.35 -8.02 9.20
N ALA A 82 2.98 -9.23 9.62
CA ALA A 82 3.89 -10.35 9.79
C ALA A 82 3.25 -11.69 9.43
N TYR A 83 4.07 -12.65 9.00
CA TYR A 83 3.67 -14.06 8.87
C TYR A 83 3.78 -14.78 10.21
N THR A 84 4.93 -14.65 10.87
CA THR A 84 5.18 -15.14 12.23
C THR A 84 5.23 -13.95 13.18
N CYS A 85 4.58 -14.07 14.34
CA CYS A 85 4.62 -13.00 15.33
C CYS A 85 6.07 -12.83 15.84
N PRO A 86 6.65 -11.61 15.80
CA PRO A 86 8.00 -11.37 16.33
C PRO A 86 8.12 -11.72 17.82
N THR A 87 9.32 -12.05 18.29
CA THR A 87 9.52 -12.71 19.60
C THR A 87 9.92 -11.79 20.77
N ALA A 88 9.87 -10.46 20.63
CA ALA A 88 10.18 -9.56 21.75
C ALA A 88 9.41 -8.24 21.71
N ARG A 89 8.82 -7.87 22.86
CA ARG A 89 8.09 -6.60 23.10
C ARG A 89 7.17 -6.24 21.94
N VAL A 90 6.36 -7.22 21.55
CA VAL A 90 5.45 -7.12 20.44
C VAL A 90 4.05 -7.46 20.91
N LYS A 91 3.06 -6.80 20.35
CA LYS A 91 1.65 -7.20 20.43
C LYS A 91 1.20 -7.61 19.03
N CYS A 92 0.85 -8.88 18.86
CA CYS A 92 0.30 -9.39 17.61
C CYS A 92 -1.21 -9.59 17.71
N CYS A 93 -1.88 -9.49 16.58
CA CYS A 93 -3.32 -9.69 16.47
C CYS A 93 -3.72 -10.18 15.07
N PHE A 94 -4.91 -10.78 14.96
CA PHE A 94 -5.29 -11.66 13.86
C PHE A 94 -6.58 -11.22 13.14
N TYR A 95 -6.97 -9.95 13.26
CA TYR A 95 -8.11 -9.35 12.55
C TYR A 95 -7.69 -8.06 11.83
N ASN A 96 -8.51 -7.57 10.91
CA ASN A 96 -8.16 -6.39 10.11
C ASN A 96 -8.10 -5.13 10.98
N GLY A 97 -7.05 -4.32 10.80
CA GLY A 97 -6.85 -3.05 11.49
C GLY A 97 -6.56 -3.17 12.99
N CYS A 98 -6.34 -4.39 13.51
CA CYS A 98 -6.25 -4.63 14.95
C CYS A 98 -5.09 -3.94 15.67
N ASN A 99 -4.11 -3.41 14.93
CA ASN A 99 -2.96 -2.69 15.44
C ASN A 99 -3.09 -1.16 15.30
N GLU A 100 -4.29 -0.61 15.20
CA GLU A 100 -4.55 0.84 15.14
C GLU A 100 -3.93 1.60 16.33
N TYR A 101 -4.22 1.11 17.55
CA TYR A 101 -3.79 1.71 18.81
C TYR A 101 -2.55 1.02 19.38
#